data_AF-A0A5B0FU58-F1
#
_entry.id   AF-A0A5B0FU58-F1
#
_cell.length_a   1.000
_cell.length_b   1.000
_cell.length_c   1.000
_cell.angle_alpha   90.00
_cell.angle_beta   90.00
_cell.angle_gamma   90.00
#
_symmetry.space_group_name_H-M   'P 1'
#
loop_
_entity.id
_entity.type
_entity.pdbx_description
1 polymer ?
#
loop_
_entity_poly.entity_id
_entity_poly.type
_entity_poly.pdbx_seq_one_letter_code
_entity_poly.pdbx_strand_id
1 'polypeptide(L)'
;MSPLTGLIAIANGVYENYFLHLLENEQPVFLSLRFGTVMTLMSIYLWTLVVRQKTIYRYTITDSFGVVESKLHFPKAAGTLFKSISILFLVFIIGLAVFEQSLILLLAGPTGMAVVAARFFIQWTNTPQIETSAEWGSYKFVTVDRKRKIILAQETEFMVGFEAKLPNELFDKYLDTLRSLLPAGAIFSEAEMKW
;
A
#
# COMPACT_ATOMS: atom_id res chain seq x y z
N MET A 1 -9.71 -3.09 14.46
CA MET A 1 -11.19 -2.94 14.59
C MET A 1 -11.75 -2.59 13.23
N SER A 2 -12.84 -3.23 12.81
CA SER A 2 -13.37 -3.12 11.44
C SER A 2 -14.33 -1.92 11.30
N PRO A 3 -14.50 -1.33 10.10
CA PRO A 3 -15.50 -0.28 9.87
C PRO A 3 -16.93 -0.72 10.25
N LEU A 4 -17.19 -2.03 10.24
CA LEU A 4 -18.43 -2.64 10.73
C LEU A 4 -18.74 -2.28 12.19
N THR A 5 -17.72 -2.30 13.07
CA THR A 5 -17.93 -1.93 14.49
C THR A 5 -18.33 -0.47 14.67
N GLY A 6 -17.81 0.43 13.84
CA GLY A 6 -18.22 1.85 13.85
C GLY A 6 -19.67 2.03 13.37
N LEU A 7 -20.06 1.33 12.31
CA LEU A 7 -21.43 1.37 11.76
C LEU A 7 -22.46 0.79 12.74
N ILE A 8 -22.12 -0.31 13.43
CA ILE A 8 -22.98 -0.90 14.47
C ILE A 8 -23.20 0.10 15.62
N ALA A 9 -22.14 0.78 16.07
CA ALA A 9 -22.26 1.82 17.10
C ALA A 9 -23.08 3.03 16.62
N ILE A 10 -22.99 3.42 15.35
CA ILE A 10 -23.85 4.47 14.78
C ILE A 10 -25.32 4.03 14.78
N ALA A 11 -25.62 2.84 14.28
CA ALA A 11 -26.99 2.32 14.22
C ALA A 11 -27.61 2.24 15.62
N ASN A 12 -26.85 1.71 16.59
CA ASN A 12 -27.29 1.63 17.98
C ASN A 12 -27.48 3.02 18.60
N GLY A 13 -26.52 3.94 18.41
CA GLY A 13 -26.62 5.31 18.92
C GLY A 13 -27.75 6.12 18.29
N VAL A 14 -28.14 5.86 17.04
CA VAL A 14 -29.34 6.46 16.42
C VAL A 14 -30.60 5.91 17.06
N TYR A 15 -30.68 4.60 17.25
CA TYR A 15 -31.82 3.96 17.91
C TYR A 15 -32.02 4.51 19.34
N GLU A 16 -30.94 4.60 20.12
CA GLU A 16 -30.97 5.09 21.50
C GLU A 16 -31.37 6.57 21.62
N ASN A 17 -30.85 7.45 20.75
CA ASN A 17 -31.15 8.88 20.82
C ASN A 17 -32.54 9.23 20.26
N TYR A 18 -32.92 8.64 19.13
CA TYR A 18 -34.11 9.07 18.39
C TYR A 18 -35.35 8.23 18.66
N PHE A 19 -35.21 6.97 19.08
CA PHE A 19 -36.35 6.10 19.40
C PHE A 19 -36.54 5.89 20.90
N LEU A 20 -35.46 5.72 21.66
CA LEU A 20 -35.53 5.51 23.11
C LEU A 20 -35.40 6.80 23.94
N HIS A 21 -34.94 7.90 23.34
CA HIS A 21 -34.72 9.19 24.01
C HIS A 21 -33.91 9.08 25.31
N LEU A 22 -32.88 8.22 25.31
CA LEU A 22 -32.00 8.03 26.46
C LEU A 22 -31.17 9.28 26.73
N LEU A 23 -31.07 9.66 28.01
CA LEU A 23 -30.17 10.74 28.45
C LEU A 23 -28.69 10.33 28.27
N GLU A 24 -27.81 11.30 28.10
CA GLU A 24 -26.39 11.07 27.80
C GLU A 24 -25.66 10.23 28.89
N ASN A 25 -26.12 10.29 30.14
CA ASN A 25 -25.56 9.50 31.25
C ASN A 25 -25.97 8.01 31.21
N GLU A 26 -27.02 7.66 30.48
CA GLU A 26 -27.53 6.28 30.35
C GLU A 26 -26.99 5.58 29.10
N GLN A 27 -26.27 6.31 28.24
CA GLN A 27 -25.74 5.78 27.00
C GLN A 27 -24.42 5.03 27.21
N PRO A 28 -24.26 3.84 26.61
CA PRO A 28 -22.99 3.12 26.63
C PRO A 28 -21.91 3.88 25.84
N VAL A 29 -20.77 4.15 26.48
CA VAL A 29 -19.66 4.92 25.90
C VAL A 29 -19.20 4.35 24.54
N PHE A 30 -19.05 3.03 24.45
CA PHE A 30 -18.52 2.33 23.26
C PHE A 30 -19.55 2.07 22.14
N LEU A 31 -20.84 2.26 22.41
CA LEU A 31 -21.92 2.10 21.44
C LEU A 31 -22.67 3.42 21.17
N SER A 32 -22.17 4.51 21.76
CA SER A 32 -22.71 5.85 21.56
C SER A 32 -22.52 6.33 20.13
N LEU A 33 -23.44 7.19 19.69
CA LEU A 33 -23.40 7.80 18.36
C LEU A 33 -22.07 8.53 18.11
N ARG A 34 -21.57 9.27 19.11
CA ARG A 34 -20.32 10.03 19.00
C ARG A 34 -19.12 9.10 18.80
N PHE A 35 -19.03 8.03 19.60
CA PHE A 35 -17.97 7.05 19.48
C PHE A 35 -18.01 6.35 18.11
N GLY A 36 -19.19 5.90 17.68
CA GLY A 36 -19.36 5.27 16.36
C GLY A 36 -18.95 6.17 15.20
N THR A 37 -19.29 7.46 15.27
CA THR A 37 -18.96 8.45 14.23
C THR A 37 -17.45 8.68 14.13
N VAL A 38 -16.78 8.92 15.27
CA VAL A 38 -15.32 9.11 15.33
C VAL A 38 -14.59 7.87 14.83
N MET A 39 -15.02 6.69 15.27
CA MET A 39 -14.40 5.42 14.87
C MET A 39 -14.57 5.13 13.38
N THR A 40 -15.74 5.45 12.81
CA THR A 40 -16.02 5.24 11.38
C THR A 40 -15.16 6.17 10.52
N LEU A 41 -15.10 7.46 10.87
CA LEU A 41 -14.27 8.43 10.17
C LEU A 41 -12.78 8.06 10.25
N MET A 42 -12.29 7.69 11.43
CA MET A 42 -10.91 7.26 11.61
C MET A 42 -10.60 5.99 10.80
N SER A 43 -11.52 5.02 10.77
CA SER A 43 -11.36 3.79 9.99
C SER A 43 -11.32 4.07 8.49
N ILE A 44 -12.24 4.90 7.97
CA ILE A 44 -12.26 5.30 6.56
C ILE A 44 -10.95 6.03 6.21
N TYR A 45 -10.51 6.96 7.05
CA TYR A 45 -9.25 7.68 6.85
C TYR A 45 -8.05 6.73 6.77
N LEU A 46 -7.92 5.80 7.73
CA LEU A 46 -6.87 4.79 7.71
C LEU A 46 -6.96 3.88 6.47
N TRP A 47 -8.17 3.48 6.06
CA TRP A 47 -8.38 2.72 4.82
C TRP A 47 -7.96 3.50 3.58
N THR A 48 -8.27 4.80 3.48
CA THR A 48 -7.83 5.62 2.35
C THR A 48 -6.32 5.76 2.26
N LEU A 49 -5.62 5.80 3.41
CA LEU A 49 -4.15 5.79 3.45
C LEU A 49 -3.55 4.45 3.03
N VAL A 50 -4.19 3.34 3.40
CA VAL A 50 -3.76 1.98 3.02
C VAL A 50 -4.03 1.69 1.54
N VAL A 51 -5.20 2.08 1.02
CA VAL A 51 -5.62 1.80 -0.37
C VAL A 51 -4.90 2.71 -1.36
N ARG A 52 -4.57 3.95 -0.97
CA ARG A 52 -3.89 4.91 -1.86
C ARG A 52 -2.38 4.94 -1.62
N GLN A 53 -1.73 3.78 -1.73
CA GLN A 53 -0.27 3.73 -1.75
C GLN A 53 0.24 4.10 -3.14
N LYS A 54 0.99 5.20 -3.22
CA LYS A 54 1.66 5.59 -4.47
C LYS A 54 2.94 4.77 -4.61
N THR A 55 3.16 4.13 -5.76
CA THR A 55 4.45 3.54 -6.08
C THR A 55 5.33 4.58 -6.76
N ILE A 56 6.56 4.75 -6.27
CA ILE A 56 7.58 5.57 -6.91
C ILE A 56 8.42 4.63 -7.78
N TYR A 57 8.50 4.97 -9.06
CA TYR A 57 9.34 4.29 -10.04
C TYR A 57 10.57 5.13 -10.34
N ARG A 58 11.74 4.51 -10.34
CA ARG A 58 12.98 5.10 -10.84
C ARG A 58 13.50 4.25 -11.97
N TYR A 59 13.57 4.84 -13.15
CA TYR A 59 14.05 4.19 -14.36
C TYR A 59 15.48 4.62 -14.64
N THR A 60 16.37 3.65 -14.87
CA THR A 60 17.73 3.86 -15.34
C THR A 60 17.86 3.15 -16.68
N ILE A 61 18.04 3.92 -17.75
CA ILE A 61 18.13 3.39 -19.12
C ILE A 61 19.58 3.52 -19.59
N THR A 62 20.15 2.40 -20.01
CA THR A 62 21.50 2.30 -20.57
C THR A 62 21.41 1.87 -22.03
N ASP A 63 22.51 1.94 -22.78
CA ASP A 63 22.55 1.55 -24.19
C ASP A 63 22.28 0.06 -24.44
N SER A 64 22.43 -0.80 -23.42
CA SER A 64 22.23 -2.24 -23.51
C SER A 64 20.95 -2.73 -22.85
N PHE A 65 20.57 -2.19 -21.69
CA PHE A 65 19.39 -2.60 -20.93
C PHE A 65 18.83 -1.47 -20.07
N GLY A 66 17.64 -1.69 -19.51
CA GLY A 66 16.93 -0.81 -18.59
C GLY A 66 16.75 -1.47 -17.22
N VAL A 67 16.77 -0.65 -16.17
CA VAL A 67 16.50 -1.05 -14.79
C VAL A 67 15.37 -0.20 -14.25
N VAL A 68 14.40 -0.84 -13.61
CA VAL A 68 13.36 -0.15 -12.85
C VAL A 68 13.47 -0.51 -11.38
N GLU A 69 13.60 0.51 -10.54
CA GLU A 69 13.44 0.39 -9.11
C GLU A 69 12.03 0.86 -8.74
N SER A 70 11.19 -0.03 -8.23
CA SER A 70 9.85 0.29 -7.75
C SER A 70 9.81 0.21 -6.23
N LYS A 71 9.26 1.25 -5.58
CA LYS A 71 9.04 1.24 -4.13
C LYS A 71 7.75 1.92 -3.76
N LEU A 72 7.08 1.42 -2.74
CA LEU A 72 5.91 2.08 -2.18
C LEU A 72 6.34 3.37 -1.49
N HIS A 73 5.57 4.44 -1.69
CA HIS A 73 5.80 5.71 -1.03
C HIS A 73 5.34 5.60 0.42
N PHE A 74 6.32 5.60 1.32
CA PHE A 74 6.09 5.77 2.75
C PHE A 74 6.62 7.13 3.21
N PRO A 75 5.93 7.82 4.13
CA PRO A 75 6.47 8.99 4.81
C PRO A 75 7.83 8.67 5.44
N LYS A 76 8.75 9.65 5.48
CA LYS A 76 10.09 9.47 6.07
C LYS A 76 10.04 8.95 7.52
N ALA A 77 9.01 9.34 8.26
CA ALA A 77 8.80 8.93 9.65
C ALA A 77 8.16 7.53 9.80
N ALA A 78 7.66 6.91 8.74
CA ALA A 78 6.89 5.66 8.83
C ALA A 78 7.68 4.52 9.49
N GLY A 79 8.95 4.35 9.11
CA GLY A 79 9.82 3.35 9.74
C GLY A 79 10.02 3.61 11.23
N THR A 80 10.24 4.86 11.63
CA THR A 80 10.35 5.24 13.05
C THR A 80 9.04 5.00 13.80
N LEU A 81 7.90 5.33 13.20
CA LEU A 81 6.57 5.09 13.79
C LEU A 81 6.31 3.61 14.00
N PHE A 82 6.55 2.76 13.00
CA PHE A 82 6.38 1.30 13.13
C PHE A 82 7.27 0.71 14.22
N LYS A 83 8.53 1.13 14.28
CA LYS A 83 9.47 0.73 15.35
C LYS A 83 8.99 1.19 16.72
N SER A 84 8.60 2.46 16.85
CA SER A 84 8.16 3.05 18.11
C SER A 84 6.89 2.37 18.65
N ILE A 85 5.89 2.18 17.79
CA ILE A 85 4.63 1.51 18.17
C ILE A 85 4.90 0.06 18.60
N SER A 86 5.77 -0.64 17.87
CA SER A 86 6.13 -2.03 18.18
C SER A 86 6.83 -2.15 19.53
N ILE A 87 7.79 -1.27 19.83
CA ILE A 87 8.49 -1.26 21.12
C ILE A 87 7.51 -0.94 22.25
N LEU A 88 6.69 0.11 22.09
CA LEU A 88 5.71 0.52 23.11
C LEU A 88 4.71 -0.61 23.39
N PHE A 89 4.27 -1.32 22.35
CA PHE A 89 3.36 -2.45 22.48
C PHE A 89 4.00 -3.67 23.16
N LEU A 90 5.26 -3.97 22.88
CA LEU A 90 6.00 -5.03 23.59
C LEU A 90 6.15 -4.69 25.08
N VAL A 91 6.50 -3.44 25.40
CA VAL A 91 6.56 -2.97 26.80
C VAL A 91 5.20 -3.11 27.48
N PHE A 92 4.11 -2.78 26.78
CA PHE A 92 2.75 -2.94 27.30
C PHE A 92 2.41 -4.41 27.60
N ILE A 93 2.74 -5.34 26.70
CA ILE A 93 2.53 -6.79 26.93
C ILE A 93 3.34 -7.27 28.15
N ILE A 94 4.59 -6.87 28.27
CA ILE A 94 5.44 -7.23 29.42
C ILE A 94 4.86 -6.63 30.71
N GLY A 95 4.37 -5.38 30.66
CA GLY A 95 3.71 -4.74 31.79
C GLY A 95 2.44 -5.49 32.24
N LEU A 96 1.58 -5.89 31.30
CA LEU A 96 0.41 -6.72 31.60
C LEU A 96 0.81 -8.06 32.21
N ALA A 97 1.87 -8.67 31.68
CA ALA A 97 2.37 -9.95 32.18
C ALA A 97 2.87 -9.89 33.63
N VAL A 98 3.48 -8.76 34.02
CA VAL A 98 3.92 -8.54 35.40
C VAL A 98 2.74 -8.24 36.31
N PHE A 99 1.74 -7.49 35.83
CA PHE A 99 0.60 -7.07 36.65
C PHE A 99 -0.35 -8.25 36.97
N GLU A 100 -0.67 -9.08 35.99
CA GLU A 100 -1.61 -10.17 36.17
C GLU A 100 -1.27 -11.37 35.27
N GLN A 101 -0.81 -12.46 35.88
CA GLN A 101 -0.37 -13.67 35.15
C GLN A 101 -1.54 -14.38 34.44
N SER A 102 -2.77 -14.25 34.95
CA SER A 102 -3.97 -14.87 34.37
C SER A 102 -4.34 -14.28 33.00
N LEU A 103 -4.06 -12.99 32.77
CA LEU A 103 -4.28 -12.31 31.48
C LEU A 103 -3.36 -12.83 30.38
N ILE A 104 -2.14 -13.27 30.73
CA ILE A 104 -1.19 -13.83 29.76
C ILE A 104 -1.74 -15.13 29.17
N LEU A 105 -2.31 -16.01 30.01
CA LEU A 105 -2.85 -17.29 29.56
C LEU A 105 -4.08 -17.10 28.67
N LEU A 106 -4.96 -16.15 29.01
CA LEU A 106 -6.12 -15.78 28.19
C LEU A 106 -5.70 -15.20 26.83
N LEU A 107 -4.61 -14.44 26.81
CA LEU A 107 -4.11 -13.76 25.62
C LEU A 107 -2.95 -14.50 24.93
N ALA A 108 -2.58 -15.72 25.34
CA ALA A 108 -1.35 -16.37 24.89
C ALA A 108 -1.25 -16.49 23.36
N GLY A 109 -2.35 -16.84 22.70
CA GLY A 109 -2.44 -16.89 21.23
C GLY A 109 -2.28 -15.50 20.58
N PRO A 110 -3.17 -14.53 20.87
CA PRO A 110 -3.05 -13.16 20.37
C PRO A 110 -1.70 -12.50 20.68
N THR A 111 -1.17 -12.72 21.88
CA THR A 111 0.12 -12.20 22.35
C THR A 111 1.28 -12.78 21.55
N GLY A 112 1.26 -14.08 21.26
CA GLY A 112 2.27 -14.70 20.39
C GLY A 112 2.31 -14.08 19.00
N MET A 113 1.15 -13.90 18.35
CA MET A 113 1.05 -13.25 17.03
C MET A 113 1.54 -11.80 17.08
N ALA A 114 1.16 -11.08 18.14
CA ALA A 114 1.59 -9.71 18.42
C ALA A 114 3.12 -9.58 18.51
N VAL A 115 3.79 -10.48 19.23
CA VAL A 115 5.25 -10.47 19.36
C VAL A 115 5.94 -10.71 18.01
N VAL A 116 5.43 -11.65 17.21
CA VAL A 116 5.95 -11.93 15.86
C VAL A 116 5.80 -10.69 14.97
N ALA A 117 4.62 -10.07 14.97
CA ALA A 117 4.37 -8.84 14.21
C ALA A 117 5.28 -7.68 14.66
N ALA A 118 5.44 -7.49 15.97
CA ALA A 118 6.31 -6.44 16.51
C ALA A 118 7.77 -6.63 16.07
N ARG A 119 8.29 -7.86 16.08
CA ARG A 119 9.64 -8.14 15.55
C ARG A 119 9.77 -7.77 14.08
N PHE A 120 8.78 -8.15 13.26
CA PHE A 120 8.75 -7.79 11.84
C PHE A 120 8.80 -6.27 11.64
N PHE A 121 7.96 -5.51 12.36
CA PHE A 121 7.90 -4.05 12.26
C PHE A 121 9.15 -3.33 12.81
N ILE A 122 9.84 -3.92 13.79
CA ILE A 122 11.12 -3.39 14.28
C ILE A 122 12.21 -3.46 13.19
N GLN A 123 12.22 -4.54 12.41
CA GLN A 123 13.18 -4.77 11.33
C GLN A 123 12.72 -4.17 10.00
N TRP A 124 11.50 -3.62 9.94
CA TRP A 124 10.92 -3.14 8.71
C TRP A 124 11.75 -2.03 8.06
N THR A 125 12.00 -2.22 6.76
CA THR A 125 12.62 -1.25 5.88
C THR A 125 11.86 -1.22 4.55
N ASN A 126 11.84 -0.07 3.89
CA ASN A 126 11.19 0.10 2.59
C ASN A 126 12.19 -0.21 1.47
N THR A 127 12.50 -1.49 1.27
CA THR A 127 13.42 -1.93 0.21
C THR A 127 12.78 -1.81 -1.17
N PRO A 128 13.46 -1.21 -2.16
CA PRO A 128 12.95 -1.17 -3.52
C PRO A 128 12.97 -2.57 -4.14
N GLN A 129 11.97 -2.88 -4.96
CA GLN A 129 12.01 -3.99 -5.89
C GLN A 129 12.78 -3.53 -7.13
N ILE A 130 13.72 -4.36 -7.60
CA ILE A 130 14.57 -4.06 -8.74
C ILE A 130 14.26 -5.07 -9.83
N GLU A 131 13.85 -4.58 -11.00
CA GLU A 131 13.65 -5.39 -12.19
C GLU A 131 14.60 -4.90 -13.28
N THR A 132 15.25 -5.84 -13.95
CA THR A 132 16.18 -5.56 -15.06
C THR A 132 15.57 -6.10 -16.35
N SER A 133 15.58 -5.29 -17.40
CA SER A 133 15.12 -5.71 -18.72
C SER A 133 16.06 -6.75 -19.33
N ALA A 134 15.60 -7.43 -20.37
CA ALA A 134 16.51 -8.07 -21.30
C ALA A 134 17.35 -7.01 -22.06
N GLU A 135 18.31 -7.46 -22.86
CA GLU A 135 19.04 -6.55 -23.75
C GLU A 135 18.09 -5.95 -24.79
N TRP A 136 18.27 -4.67 -25.15
CA TRP A 136 17.38 -3.99 -26.10
C TRP A 136 17.27 -4.71 -27.44
N GLY A 137 18.32 -5.42 -27.85
CA GLY A 137 18.36 -6.22 -29.06
C GLY A 137 17.36 -7.38 -29.12
N SER A 138 16.82 -7.86 -28.00
CA SER A 138 15.81 -8.93 -27.98
C SER A 138 14.39 -8.42 -28.20
N TYR A 139 14.14 -7.13 -27.96
CA TYR A 139 12.81 -6.54 -28.05
C TYR A 139 12.38 -6.32 -29.50
N LYS A 140 11.16 -6.72 -29.83
CA LYS A 140 10.60 -6.67 -31.20
C LYS A 140 9.34 -5.81 -31.30
N PHE A 141 8.63 -5.64 -30.19
CA PHE A 141 7.37 -4.92 -30.17
C PHE A 141 7.40 -3.86 -29.08
N VAL A 142 6.83 -2.70 -29.36
CA VAL A 142 6.62 -1.63 -28.37
C VAL A 142 5.17 -1.21 -28.45
N THR A 143 4.44 -1.46 -27.37
CA THR A 143 3.05 -1.03 -27.24
C THR A 143 2.99 0.26 -26.41
N VAL A 144 2.38 1.28 -26.98
CA VAL A 144 2.27 2.63 -26.41
C VAL A 144 0.82 2.89 -26.00
N ASP A 145 0.58 3.03 -24.70
CA ASP A 145 -0.70 3.46 -24.13
C ASP A 145 -0.57 4.89 -23.58
N ARG A 146 -0.91 5.88 -24.42
CA ARG A 146 -0.85 7.30 -24.04
C ARG A 146 -1.86 7.69 -22.97
N LYS A 147 -3.00 7.00 -22.90
CA LYS A 147 -4.08 7.29 -21.94
C LYS A 147 -3.68 6.93 -20.52
N ARG A 148 -3.04 5.77 -20.35
CA ARG A 148 -2.51 5.29 -19.05
C ARG A 148 -1.07 5.72 -18.80
N LYS A 149 -0.40 6.27 -19.82
CA LYS A 149 1.00 6.71 -19.81
C LYS A 149 1.97 5.56 -19.57
N ILE A 150 1.74 4.47 -20.30
CA ILE A 150 2.53 3.23 -20.23
C ILE A 150 3.18 2.99 -21.58
N ILE A 151 4.46 2.63 -21.57
CA ILE A 151 5.18 2.09 -22.73
C ILE A 151 5.70 0.72 -22.33
N LEU A 152 5.31 -0.30 -23.08
CA LEU A 152 5.72 -1.69 -22.85
C LEU A 152 6.59 -2.15 -24.01
N ALA A 153 7.87 -2.40 -23.74
CA ALA A 153 8.77 -3.05 -24.70
C ALA A 153 8.69 -4.57 -24.49
N GLN A 154 8.40 -5.34 -25.55
CA GLN A 154 8.16 -6.78 -25.50
C GLN A 154 9.08 -7.56 -26.45
N GLU A 155 9.59 -8.69 -25.99
CA GLU A 155 10.40 -9.62 -26.81
C GLU A 155 9.52 -10.45 -27.75
N THR A 156 8.32 -10.77 -27.30
CA THR A 156 7.32 -11.55 -28.04
C THR A 156 6.01 -10.77 -28.12
N GLU A 157 5.05 -11.22 -28.93
CA GLU A 157 3.73 -10.58 -29.04
C GLU A 157 2.92 -10.62 -27.72
N PHE A 158 3.32 -11.45 -26.76
CA PHE A 158 2.73 -11.51 -25.43
C PHE A 158 3.27 -10.39 -24.52
N MET A 159 2.48 -9.92 -23.55
CA MET A 159 2.83 -8.84 -22.59
C MET A 159 3.92 -9.25 -21.57
N VAL A 160 4.99 -9.88 -22.02
CA VAL A 160 6.19 -10.17 -21.23
C VAL A 160 7.28 -9.23 -21.71
N GLY A 161 7.65 -8.28 -20.86
CA GLY A 161 8.46 -7.16 -21.30
C GLY A 161 8.85 -6.19 -20.21
N PHE A 162 9.52 -5.11 -20.61
CA PHE A 162 9.90 -4.02 -19.72
C PHE A 162 8.85 -2.90 -19.79
N GLU A 163 8.21 -2.63 -18.65
CA GLU A 163 7.12 -1.65 -18.55
C GLU A 163 7.62 -0.32 -17.95
N ALA A 164 7.43 0.76 -18.70
CA ALA A 164 7.75 2.12 -18.27
C ALA A 164 6.46 2.95 -18.08
N LYS A 165 6.24 3.45 -16.85
CA LYS A 165 5.17 4.38 -16.49
C LYS A 165 5.74 5.78 -16.32
N LEU A 166 5.48 6.67 -17.27
CA LEU A 166 6.17 7.96 -17.34
C LEU A 166 5.19 9.13 -17.39
N PRO A 167 5.52 10.29 -16.80
CA PRO A 167 4.74 11.51 -17.01
C PRO A 167 4.88 11.98 -18.46
N ASN A 168 3.91 12.79 -18.94
CA ASN A 168 3.86 13.26 -20.33
C ASN A 168 5.17 13.95 -20.77
N GLU A 169 5.82 14.68 -19.87
CA GLU A 169 7.08 15.39 -20.12
C GLU A 169 8.25 14.47 -20.51
N LEU A 170 8.25 13.24 -19.98
CA LEU A 170 9.30 12.25 -20.25
C LEU A 170 8.85 11.18 -21.25
N PHE A 171 7.55 11.14 -21.57
CA PHE A 171 6.93 10.08 -22.36
C PHE A 171 7.48 10.04 -23.78
N ASP A 172 7.41 11.15 -24.50
CA ASP A 172 7.88 11.21 -25.89
C ASP A 172 9.40 11.10 -25.97
N LYS A 173 10.13 11.69 -25.00
CA LYS A 173 11.59 11.55 -24.90
C LYS A 173 12.02 10.10 -24.74
N TYR A 174 11.33 9.34 -23.88
CA TYR A 174 11.64 7.92 -23.69
C TYR A 174 11.27 7.10 -24.92
N LEU A 175 10.17 7.43 -25.60
CA LEU A 175 9.78 6.78 -26.85
C LEU A 175 10.85 6.99 -27.94
N ASP A 176 11.39 8.20 -28.07
CA ASP A 176 12.48 8.50 -29.00
C ASP A 176 13.78 7.76 -28.62
N THR A 177 14.10 7.68 -27.33
CA THR A 177 15.22 6.85 -26.84
C THR A 177 15.04 5.39 -27.23
N LEU A 178 13.85 4.81 -27.04
CA LEU A 178 13.57 3.43 -27.45
C LEU A 178 13.71 3.24 -28.96
N ARG A 179 13.28 4.19 -29.79
CA ARG A 179 13.48 4.13 -31.25
C ARG A 179 14.95 4.08 -31.64
N SER A 180 15.83 4.69 -30.85
CA SER A 180 17.28 4.66 -31.08
C SER A 180 17.95 3.38 -30.55
N LEU A 181 17.41 2.78 -29.49
CA LEU A 181 18.02 1.64 -28.80
C LEU A 181 17.52 0.28 -29.32
N LEU A 182 16.30 0.22 -29.84
CA LEU A 182 15.73 -1.03 -30.35
C LEU A 182 16.22 -1.37 -31.76
N PRO A 183 16.16 -2.65 -32.16
CA PRO A 183 16.42 -3.06 -33.52
C PRO A 183 15.57 -2.30 -34.56
N ALA A 184 16.12 -2.02 -35.73
CA ALA A 184 15.42 -1.29 -36.80
C ALA A 184 14.11 -1.96 -37.29
N GLY A 185 13.94 -3.25 -37.03
CA GLY A 185 12.72 -4.01 -37.33
C GLY A 185 11.66 -3.99 -36.21
N ALA A 186 11.88 -3.26 -35.12
CA ALA A 186 10.94 -3.19 -34.01
C ALA A 186 9.65 -2.46 -34.41
N ILE A 187 8.51 -3.05 -34.06
CA ILE A 187 7.18 -2.54 -34.41
C ILE A 187 6.65 -1.71 -33.24
N PHE A 188 6.32 -0.45 -33.50
CA PHE A 188 5.68 0.43 -32.53
C PHE A 188 4.18 0.50 -32.83
N SER A 189 3.35 0.14 -31.86
CA SER A 189 1.89 0.17 -31.96
C SER A 189 1.30 1.05 -30.86
N GLU A 190 0.23 1.76 -31.17
CA GLU A 190 -0.58 2.45 -30.15
C GLU A 190 -1.80 1.57 -29.81
N ALA A 191 -1.95 1.19 -28.55
CA ALA A 191 -3.07 0.40 -28.08
C ALA A 191 -3.42 0.74 -26.63
N GLU A 192 -4.72 0.73 -26.30
CA GLU A 192 -5.17 0.81 -24.91
C GLU A 192 -4.96 -0.55 -24.24
N MET A 193 -4.05 -0.62 -23.27
CA MET A 193 -3.79 -1.86 -22.54
C MET A 193 -4.94 -2.13 -21.58
N LYS A 194 -5.62 -3.26 -21.76
CA LYS A 194 -6.59 -3.77 -20.80
C LYS A 194 -5.87 -4.74 -19.86
N TRP A 195 -5.95 -4.44 -18.58
CA TRP A 195 -5.53 -5.30 -17.49
C TRP A 195 -6.79 -5.92 -16.88
#